data_AF-A0A3M3WLA0-F1
#
_entry.id   AF-A0A3M3WLA0-F1
#
_cell.length_a   1.000
_cell.length_b   1.000
_cell.length_c   1.000
_cell.angle_alpha   90.00
_cell.angle_beta   90.00
_cell.angle_gamma   90.00
#
_symmetry.space_group_name_H-M   'P 1'
#
loop_
_entity.id
_entity.type
_entity.pdbx_description
1 polymer ?
#
loop_
_entity_poly.entity_id
_entity_poly.type
_entity_poly.pdbx_seq_one_letter_code
_entity_poly.pdbx_strand_id
1 'polypeptide(L)'
;MPTQSVLVCSRFSTSSEGVTSCDAQTWSETYVVSPEQQAQLELLITGGFDTEIYLQFFWGTIGLFVVGFAAGIIISQVRKIRRS
;
A
#
# COMPACT_ATOMS: atom_id res chain seq x y z
N MET A 1 -0.08 20.29 -7.07
CA MET A 1 1.15 19.63 -6.62
C MET A 1 2.30 20.58 -6.90
N PRO A 2 3.09 21.00 -5.89
CA PRO A 2 4.16 21.97 -6.11
C PRO A 2 5.30 21.31 -6.90
N THR A 3 5.69 21.93 -8.01
CA THR A 3 6.94 21.58 -8.71
C THR A 3 8.11 22.10 -7.89
N GLN A 4 9.18 21.31 -7.81
CA GLN A 4 10.44 21.75 -7.21
C GLN A 4 11.55 21.64 -8.25
N SER A 5 12.48 22.59 -8.20
CA SER A 5 13.68 22.55 -9.02
C SER A 5 14.63 21.51 -8.44
N VAL A 6 14.90 20.47 -9.21
CA VAL A 6 15.91 19.46 -8.87
C VAL A 6 17.04 19.47 -9.89
N LEU A 7 18.23 19.17 -9.41
CA LEU A 7 19.42 19.08 -10.22
C LEU A 7 19.46 17.68 -10.85
N VAL A 8 19.28 17.61 -12.17
CA VAL A 8 19.28 16.34 -12.90
C VAL A 8 20.54 16.25 -13.75
N CYS A 9 21.11 15.07 -13.85
CA CYS A 9 22.21 14.85 -14.78
C CYS A 9 21.68 14.73 -16.21
N SER A 10 22.14 15.58 -17.12
CA SER A 10 21.71 15.59 -18.53
C SER A 10 22.68 14.86 -19.45
N ARG A 11 23.95 14.72 -19.06
CA ARG A 11 24.94 13.94 -19.80
C ARG A 11 25.76 13.07 -18.86
N PHE A 12 25.87 11.81 -19.23
CA PHE A 12 26.68 10.81 -18.55
C PHE A 12 27.85 10.41 -19.45
N SER A 13 29.06 10.37 -18.89
CA SER A 13 30.21 9.68 -19.49
C SER A 13 30.38 8.34 -18.80
N THR A 14 30.68 7.31 -19.58
CA THR A 14 31.08 6.01 -19.04
C THR A 14 32.57 5.82 -19.33
N SER A 15 33.38 5.62 -18.28
CA SER A 15 34.79 5.30 -18.42
C SER A 15 34.96 3.93 -19.07
N SER A 16 36.15 3.64 -19.63
CA SER A 16 36.46 2.31 -20.19
C SER A 16 36.45 1.19 -19.14
N GLU A 17 36.44 1.56 -17.85
CA GLU A 17 36.29 0.63 -16.71
C GLU A 17 34.83 0.44 -16.29
N GLY A 18 33.86 1.04 -17.01
CA GLY A 18 32.43 0.89 -16.75
C GLY A 18 31.88 1.82 -15.67
N VAL A 19 32.65 2.79 -15.18
CA VAL A 19 32.19 3.77 -14.20
C VAL A 19 31.45 4.89 -14.92
N THR A 20 30.17 5.08 -14.60
CA THR A 20 29.36 6.16 -15.18
C THR A 20 29.39 7.40 -14.29
N SER A 21 29.98 8.49 -14.78
CA SER A 21 30.03 9.80 -14.12
C SER A 21 29.10 10.80 -14.80
N CYS A 22 28.58 11.76 -14.02
CA CYS A 22 27.78 12.85 -14.55
C CYS A 22 28.67 14.00 -15.03
N ASP A 23 28.62 14.32 -16.32
CA ASP A 23 29.43 15.40 -16.92
C ASP A 23 28.71 16.76 -16.92
N ALA A 24 27.39 16.75 -17.11
CA ALA A 24 26.60 17.96 -17.19
C ALA A 24 25.33 17.84 -16.35
N GLN A 25 25.11 18.84 -15.50
CA GLN A 25 23.93 18.96 -14.65
C GLN A 25 23.04 20.07 -15.18
N THR A 26 21.72 19.85 -15.14
CA THR A 26 20.72 20.80 -15.59
C THR A 26 19.59 20.85 -14.58
N TRP A 27 19.16 22.07 -14.24
CA TRP A 27 17.99 22.26 -13.39
C TRP A 27 16.73 21.92 -14.17
N SER A 28 15.92 21.03 -13.63
CA SER A 28 14.62 20.69 -14.19
C SER A 28 13.56 20.86 -13.12
N GLU A 29 12.44 21.47 -13.49
CA GLU A 29 11.25 21.51 -12.65
C GLU A 29 10.52 20.18 -12.79
N THR A 30 10.51 19.40 -11.71
CA THR A 30 9.80 18.12 -11.69
C THR A 30 8.92 18.01 -10.46
N TYR A 31 8.03 17.01 -10.49
CA TYR A 31 7.26 16.62 -9.34
C TYR A 31 8.14 15.76 -8.44
N VAL A 32 8.60 16.35 -7.35
CA VAL A 32 9.34 15.63 -6.31
C VAL A 32 8.33 15.04 -5.33
N VAL A 33 8.30 13.71 -5.26
CA VAL A 33 7.47 12.99 -4.30
C VAL A 33 8.23 12.96 -2.98
N SER A 34 7.70 13.60 -1.95
CA SER A 34 8.31 13.58 -0.62
C SER A 34 8.26 12.15 -0.04
N PRO A 35 9.20 11.75 0.84
CA PRO A 35 9.23 10.41 1.39
C PRO A 35 7.92 10.02 2.11
N GLU A 36 7.20 10.96 2.72
CA GLU A 36 5.87 10.69 3.28
C GLU A 36 4.79 10.36 2.23
N GLN A 37 4.95 10.83 0.99
CA GLN A 37 4.03 10.56 -0.13
C GLN A 37 4.42 9.31 -0.93
N GLN A 38 5.63 8.77 -0.74
CA GLN A 38 6.09 7.56 -1.43
C GLN A 38 5.25 6.33 -1.05
N ALA A 39 4.88 6.18 0.22
CA ALA A 39 4.04 5.07 0.67
C ALA A 39 2.66 5.07 -0.02
N GLN A 40 2.05 6.25 -0.19
CA GLN A 40 0.77 6.40 -0.88
C GLN A 40 0.90 6.16 -2.39
N LEU A 41 2.05 6.52 -2.97
CA LEU A 41 2.34 6.30 -4.38
C LEU A 41 2.67 4.83 -4.68
N GLU A 42 3.35 4.14 -3.78
CA GLU A 42 3.60 2.70 -3.86
C GLU A 42 2.29 1.92 -3.84
N LEU A 43 1.34 2.30 -2.96
CA LEU A 43 -0.03 1.79 -3.01
C LEU A 43 -0.66 2.04 -4.39
N LEU A 44 -0.58 3.25 -4.92
CA LEU A 44 -1.19 3.60 -6.20
C LEU A 44 -0.60 2.81 -7.39
N ILE A 45 0.72 2.56 -7.39
CA ILE A 45 1.46 1.87 -8.46
C ILE A 45 1.27 0.35 -8.39
N THR A 46 1.13 -0.23 -7.20
CA THR A 46 1.04 -1.69 -7.00
C THR A 46 -0.38 -2.24 -6.93
N GLY A 47 -1.42 -1.40 -7.06
CA GLY A 47 -2.82 -1.83 -7.07
C GLY A 47 -3.57 -1.67 -5.75
N GLY A 48 -3.05 -0.84 -4.84
CA GLY A 48 -3.85 0.00 -3.96
C GLY A 48 -4.66 -0.70 -2.89
N PHE A 49 -4.03 -1.53 -2.06
CA PHE A 49 -4.61 -1.93 -0.78
C PHE A 49 -3.86 -1.25 0.36
N ASP A 50 -4.56 -0.39 1.09
CA ASP A 50 -4.13 0.06 2.40
C ASP A 50 -4.29 -1.10 3.37
N THR A 51 -3.14 -1.66 3.78
CA THR A 51 -3.07 -2.84 4.65
C THR A 51 -3.77 -2.61 5.98
N GLU A 52 -3.73 -1.40 6.53
CA GLU A 52 -4.36 -1.10 7.82
C GLU A 52 -5.88 -1.10 7.68
N ILE A 53 -6.39 -0.42 6.65
CA ILE A 53 -7.83 -0.37 6.35
C ILE A 53 -8.34 -1.79 6.03
N TYR A 54 -7.61 -2.53 5.19
CA TYR A 54 -7.95 -3.91 4.86
C TYR A 54 -8.04 -4.79 6.11
N LEU A 55 -7.04 -4.75 6.99
CA LEU A 55 -7.03 -5.54 8.21
C LEU A 55 -8.18 -5.18 9.14
N GLN A 56 -8.49 -3.89 9.29
CA GLN A 56 -9.58 -3.44 10.14
C GLN A 56 -10.94 -4.01 9.66
N PHE A 57 -11.23 -3.91 8.36
CA PHE A 57 -12.47 -4.46 7.82
C PHE A 57 -12.48 -6.00 7.83
N PHE A 58 -11.36 -6.63 7.50
CA PHE A 58 -11.23 -8.09 7.52
C PHE A 58 -11.54 -8.65 8.92
N TRP A 59 -10.91 -8.11 9.96
CA TRP A 59 -11.18 -8.54 11.34
C TRP A 59 -12.61 -8.26 11.78
N GLY A 60 -13.18 -7.12 11.37
CA GLY A 60 -14.60 -6.80 11.61
C GLY A 60 -15.55 -7.83 11.00
N THR A 61 -15.35 -8.18 9.73
CA THR A 61 -16.18 -9.17 9.03
C THR A 61 -16.04 -10.56 9.63
N ILE A 62 -14.82 -11.02 9.91
CA ILE A 62 -14.57 -12.31 10.56
C ILE A 62 -15.19 -12.34 11.96
N GLY A 63 -15.08 -11.26 12.73
CA GLY A 63 -15.71 -11.15 14.05
C GLY A 63 -17.22 -11.31 14.00
N LEU A 64 -17.89 -10.60 13.10
CA LEU A 64 -19.34 -10.73 12.91
C LEU A 64 -19.75 -12.14 12.47
N PHE A 65 -18.97 -12.76 11.59
CA PHE A 65 -19.20 -14.14 11.18
C PHE A 65 -19.14 -15.11 12.37
N VAL A 66 -18.09 -15.02 13.21
CA VAL A 66 -17.93 -15.90 14.37
C VAL A 66 -19.09 -15.73 15.35
N VAL A 67 -19.51 -14.49 15.63
CA VAL A 67 -20.64 -14.22 16.54
C VAL A 67 -21.94 -14.79 15.98
N GLY A 68 -22.24 -14.54 14.70
CA GLY A 68 -23.43 -15.06 14.04
C GLY A 68 -23.45 -16.59 14.00
N PHE A 69 -22.30 -17.21 13.69
CA PHE A 69 -22.14 -18.65 13.67
C PHE A 69 -22.34 -19.29 15.04
N ALA A 70 -21.73 -18.72 16.09
CA ALA A 70 -21.89 -19.19 17.46
C ALA A 70 -23.36 -19.09 17.93
N ALA A 71 -24.03 -17.97 17.67
CA ALA A 71 -25.45 -17.80 17.97
C ALA A 71 -26.31 -18.84 17.23
N GLY A 72 -26.03 -19.08 15.95
CA GLY A 72 -26.70 -20.10 15.14
C GLY A 72 -26.54 -21.52 15.71
N ILE A 73 -25.34 -21.89 16.16
CA ILE A 73 -25.09 -23.18 16.82
C ILE A 73 -25.92 -23.29 18.09
N ILE A 74 -25.91 -22.28 18.95
CA ILE A 74 -26.66 -22.30 20.23
C ILE A 74 -28.15 -22.51 19.94
N ILE A 75 -28.72 -21.75 19.01
CA ILE A 75 -30.13 -21.87 18.62
C ILE A 75 -30.44 -23.26 18.07
N SER A 76 -29.55 -23.83 17.26
CA SER A 76 -29.68 -25.19 16.71
C SER A 76 -29.74 -26.24 17.81
N GLN A 77 -28.84 -26.20 18.79
CA GLN A 77 -28.82 -27.14 19.91
C GLN A 77 -30.07 -27.01 20.79
N VAL A 78 -30.49 -25.79 21.10
CA VAL A 78 -31.74 -25.54 21.87
C VAL A 78 -32.96 -26.10 21.14
N ARG A 79 -33.04 -25.92 19.82
CA ARG A 79 -34.13 -26.49 19.00
C ARG A 79 -34.09 -28.02 18.99
N LYS A 80 -32.91 -28.63 18.97
CA LYS A 80 -32.74 -30.08 19.01
C LYS A 80 -33.22 -30.66 20.35
N ILE A 81 -32.84 -30.04 21.47
CA ILE A 81 -33.28 -30.47 22.81
C ILE A 81 -34.80 -30.33 22.96
N ARG A 82 -35.40 -29.25 22.45
CA ARG A 82 -36.85 -29.04 22.53
C ARG A 82 -37.69 -30.03 21.70
N ARG A 83 -37.10 -30.62 20.65
CA ARG A 83 -37.77 -31.60 19.77
C ARG A 83 -37.50 -33.06 20.15
N SER A 84 -36.60 -33.30 21.11
CA SER A 84 -36.35 -34.63 21.70
C SER A 84 -37.20 -34.82 22.95
#